data_AF-A0A839RWM9-F1
#
_entry.id   AF-A0A839RWM9-F1
#
_cell.length_a   1.000
_cell.length_b   1.000
_cell.length_c   1.000
_cell.angle_alpha   90.00
_cell.angle_beta   90.00
_cell.angle_gamma   90.00
#
_symmetry.space_group_name_H-M   'P 1'
#
loop_
_entity.id
_entity.type
_entity.pdbx_description
1 polymer ?
#
loop_
_entity_poly.entity_id
_entity_poly.type
_entity_poly.pdbx_seq_one_letter_code
_entity_poly.pdbx_strand_id
1 'polypeptide(L)'
;MDDGARTGTDADGGAELNEVAAELYALDRDEFTQARNERARSAGDRELAARIRKLRKPTVAAARVNRFAREHPDQVRQLRTLGDELRSAHAELDGDRIRELSQRRRALVGESAELEASGSGDGVSREVHDTLDAAVTDADAGEAVARGCLVSALQPGDAFAAGGLAADVDGGGTAAPVTHREGRSDDEVPNDDRAGGAERSRRKRSSGRREPADGSRSGGTDRSAQTGRQDREHRDKKQQRRERNRHGRLREQERQDSPEGQPEKERREQERREQERREEEQREQRERERRERERREERRREQRERRRQRNAELAEARTALGDAVTELREAEAAEAEARRRARAARKAFEAADRRVHEAEVALAEVTDAHPDQQ
;
A
#
# COMPACT_ATOMS: atom_id res chain seq x y z
N MET A 1 11.95 31.18 -49.60
CA MET A 1 11.55 31.00 -48.19
C MET A 1 10.27 30.21 -48.23
N ASP A 2 10.35 28.92 -47.94
CA ASP A 2 9.25 27.96 -48.03
C ASP A 2 9.43 26.94 -46.91
N ASP A 3 8.57 27.00 -45.90
CA ASP A 3 8.58 26.08 -44.74
C ASP A 3 7.21 26.08 -44.03
N GLY A 4 6.13 26.02 -44.82
CA GLY A 4 4.75 26.22 -44.33
C GLY A 4 3.82 25.00 -44.41
N ALA A 5 4.31 23.80 -44.73
CA ALA A 5 3.47 22.72 -45.27
C ALA A 5 3.71 21.30 -44.73
N ARG A 6 4.45 21.08 -43.63
CA ARG A 6 4.72 19.70 -43.12
C ARG A 6 3.82 19.19 -41.98
N THR A 7 3.27 20.06 -41.13
CA THR A 7 2.63 19.64 -39.87
C THR A 7 1.26 18.95 -39.99
N GLY A 8 0.77 18.69 -41.21
CA GLY A 8 -0.51 18.01 -41.44
C GLY A 8 -0.43 16.49 -41.60
N THR A 9 0.73 15.97 -42.02
CA THR A 9 0.88 14.55 -42.41
C THR A 9 1.24 13.65 -41.22
N ASP A 10 1.97 14.19 -40.24
CA ASP A 10 2.57 13.41 -39.16
C ASP A 10 1.52 12.80 -38.20
N ALA A 11 0.42 13.54 -37.97
CA ALA A 11 -0.70 13.09 -37.14
C ALA A 11 -1.51 11.97 -37.82
N ASP A 12 -1.75 12.09 -39.14
CA ASP A 12 -2.51 11.13 -39.95
C ASP A 12 -1.73 9.81 -40.07
N GLY A 13 -0.45 9.90 -40.43
CA GLY A 13 0.46 8.73 -40.45
C GLY A 13 0.75 8.13 -39.06
N GLY A 14 0.45 8.85 -37.97
CA GLY A 14 0.44 8.31 -36.61
C GLY A 14 -0.81 7.46 -36.33
N ALA A 15 -1.98 7.92 -36.76
CA ALA A 15 -3.24 7.17 -36.64
C ALA A 15 -3.23 5.91 -37.50
N GLU A 16 -2.83 6.00 -38.78
CA GLU A 16 -2.74 4.86 -39.71
C GLU A 16 -1.78 3.79 -39.18
N LEU A 17 -0.63 4.18 -38.60
CA LEU A 17 0.30 3.24 -37.99
C LEU A 17 -0.29 2.52 -36.76
N ASN A 18 -1.10 3.21 -35.95
CA ASN A 18 -1.74 2.61 -34.79
C ASN A 18 -2.79 1.58 -35.20
N GLU A 19 -3.55 1.84 -36.28
CA GLU A 19 -4.49 0.88 -36.87
C GLU A 19 -3.76 -0.34 -37.44
N VAL A 20 -2.69 -0.13 -38.21
CA VAL A 20 -1.86 -1.24 -38.73
C VAL A 20 -1.19 -2.03 -37.60
N ALA A 21 -0.74 -1.39 -36.51
CA ALA A 21 -0.22 -2.07 -35.34
C ALA A 21 -1.32 -2.90 -34.65
N ALA A 22 -2.54 -2.36 -34.54
CA ALA A 22 -3.69 -3.05 -33.98
C ALA A 22 -4.13 -4.26 -34.84
N GLU A 23 -3.99 -4.23 -36.17
CA GLU A 23 -4.14 -5.43 -37.00
C GLU A 23 -3.02 -6.44 -36.74
N LEU A 24 -1.75 -6.00 -36.76
CA LEU A 24 -0.60 -6.90 -36.70
C LEU A 24 -0.49 -7.63 -35.35
N TYR A 25 -0.71 -6.94 -34.22
CA TYR A 25 -0.72 -7.57 -32.90
C TYR A 25 -2.01 -8.36 -32.59
N ALA A 26 -2.97 -8.43 -33.52
CA ALA A 26 -4.12 -9.33 -33.45
C ALA A 26 -3.82 -10.76 -33.94
N LEU A 27 -2.84 -10.89 -34.82
CA LEU A 27 -2.46 -12.16 -35.46
C LEU A 27 -1.70 -13.06 -34.49
N ASP A 28 -1.58 -14.34 -34.84
CA ASP A 28 -0.69 -15.19 -34.06
C ASP A 28 0.75 -14.66 -34.14
N ARG A 29 1.47 -14.82 -33.02
CA ARG A 29 2.86 -14.40 -32.86
C ARG A 29 3.77 -14.92 -33.98
N ASP A 30 3.49 -16.10 -34.54
CA ASP A 30 4.31 -16.69 -35.60
C ASP A 30 3.96 -16.17 -37.00
N GLU A 31 2.74 -15.70 -37.23
CA GLU A 31 2.31 -15.01 -38.46
C GLU A 31 2.78 -13.54 -38.50
N PHE A 32 2.92 -12.89 -37.34
CA PHE A 32 3.27 -11.47 -37.17
C PHE A 32 4.39 -10.98 -38.11
N THR A 33 5.47 -11.75 -38.26
CA THR A 33 6.64 -11.31 -39.05
C THR A 33 6.36 -11.32 -40.55
N GLN A 34 5.56 -12.26 -41.04
CA GLN A 34 5.13 -12.29 -42.43
C GLN A 34 4.17 -11.11 -42.69
N ALA A 35 3.10 -11.00 -41.90
CA ALA A 35 2.09 -9.95 -42.06
C ALA A 35 2.70 -8.54 -41.95
N ARG A 36 3.62 -8.29 -41.01
CA ARG A 36 4.33 -7.00 -40.89
C ARG A 36 5.13 -6.68 -42.16
N ASN A 37 5.79 -7.67 -42.74
CA ASN A 37 6.58 -7.48 -43.96
C ASN A 37 5.69 -7.26 -45.19
N GLU A 38 4.49 -7.86 -45.22
CA GLU A 38 3.48 -7.64 -46.27
C GLU A 38 2.81 -6.27 -46.15
N ARG A 39 2.34 -5.88 -44.96
CA ARG A 39 1.80 -4.54 -44.69
C ARG A 39 2.82 -3.43 -44.99
N ALA A 40 4.09 -3.64 -44.64
CA ALA A 40 5.16 -2.71 -45.01
C ALA A 40 5.54 -2.73 -46.51
N ARG A 41 4.97 -3.60 -47.35
CA ARG A 41 5.09 -3.55 -48.82
C ARG A 41 3.84 -2.93 -49.46
N SER A 42 2.67 -3.10 -48.86
CA SER A 42 1.41 -2.50 -49.33
C SER A 42 1.20 -1.06 -48.85
N ALA A 43 1.94 -0.60 -47.83
CA ALA A 43 1.92 0.79 -47.38
C ALA A 43 2.30 1.74 -48.53
N GLY A 44 1.40 2.67 -48.85
CA GLY A 44 1.57 3.64 -49.95
C GLY A 44 2.64 4.70 -49.66
N ASP A 45 2.96 4.92 -48.39
CA ASP A 45 4.02 5.81 -47.93
C ASP A 45 5.28 5.03 -47.48
N ARG A 46 6.44 5.58 -47.85
CA ARG A 46 7.77 5.05 -47.55
C ARG A 46 8.17 5.25 -46.09
N GLU A 47 7.67 6.30 -45.43
CA GLU A 47 7.93 6.55 -44.02
C GLU A 47 7.08 5.64 -43.12
N LEU A 48 5.78 5.53 -43.38
CA LEU A 48 4.89 4.53 -42.78
C LEU A 48 5.44 3.11 -42.96
N ALA A 49 5.86 2.73 -44.17
CA ALA A 49 6.49 1.44 -44.43
C ALA A 49 7.76 1.21 -43.58
N ALA A 50 8.55 2.26 -43.31
CA ALA A 50 9.71 2.17 -42.43
C ALA A 50 9.32 2.04 -40.96
N ARG A 51 8.26 2.74 -40.51
CA ARG A 51 7.71 2.63 -39.14
C ARG A 51 7.13 1.23 -38.88
N ILE A 52 6.34 0.67 -39.82
CA ILE A 52 5.81 -0.70 -39.73
C ILE A 52 6.95 -1.73 -39.61
N ARG A 53 8.04 -1.59 -40.37
CA ARG A 53 9.21 -2.50 -40.28
C ARG A 53 9.93 -2.45 -38.93
N LYS A 54 9.85 -1.34 -38.20
CA LYS A 54 10.43 -1.19 -36.85
C LYS A 54 9.59 -1.89 -35.77
N LEU A 55 8.33 -2.25 -36.04
CA LEU A 55 7.50 -2.99 -35.08
C LEU A 55 8.15 -4.34 -34.72
N ARG A 56 8.26 -4.59 -33.42
CA ARG A 56 8.93 -5.76 -32.84
C ARG A 56 7.93 -6.92 -32.70
N LYS A 57 8.39 -8.15 -32.93
CA LYS A 57 7.60 -9.35 -32.66
C LYS A 57 7.31 -9.44 -31.14
N PRO A 58 6.06 -9.66 -30.71
CA PRO A 58 5.71 -9.71 -29.29
C PRO A 58 6.33 -10.92 -28.58
N THR A 59 6.54 -10.81 -27.26
CA THR A 59 6.85 -11.97 -26.41
C THR A 59 5.66 -12.95 -26.35
N VAL A 60 5.88 -14.16 -25.83
CA VAL A 60 4.81 -15.17 -25.74
C VAL A 60 3.69 -14.72 -24.80
N ALA A 61 4.03 -14.16 -23.63
CA ALA A 61 3.05 -13.60 -22.71
C ALA A 61 2.35 -12.35 -23.28
N ALA A 62 3.08 -11.44 -23.95
CA ALA A 62 2.47 -10.27 -24.59
C ALA A 62 1.45 -10.66 -25.67
N ALA A 63 1.76 -11.66 -26.49
CA ALA A 63 0.83 -12.17 -27.49
C ALA A 63 -0.44 -12.79 -26.86
N ARG A 64 -0.31 -13.45 -25.69
CA ARG A 64 -1.47 -13.96 -24.93
C ARG A 64 -2.35 -12.84 -24.41
N VAL A 65 -1.76 -11.81 -23.79
CA VAL A 65 -2.52 -10.64 -23.30
C VAL A 65 -3.14 -9.81 -24.45
N ASN A 66 -2.49 -9.73 -25.61
CA ASN A 66 -3.05 -9.07 -26.80
C ASN A 66 -4.27 -9.82 -27.37
N ARG A 67 -4.30 -11.16 -27.30
CA ARG A 67 -5.47 -11.97 -27.64
C ARG A 67 -6.58 -11.79 -26.59
N PHE A 68 -6.25 -11.91 -25.30
CA PHE A 68 -7.18 -11.69 -24.19
C PHE A 68 -7.95 -10.37 -24.31
N ALA A 69 -7.26 -9.28 -24.65
CA ALA A 69 -7.88 -7.97 -24.82
C ALA A 69 -8.91 -7.90 -25.96
N ARG A 70 -8.86 -8.82 -26.92
CA ARG A 70 -9.75 -8.90 -28.10
C ARG A 70 -10.87 -9.92 -27.91
N GLU A 71 -10.55 -11.06 -27.31
CA GLU A 71 -11.53 -12.14 -27.04
C GLU A 71 -12.38 -11.83 -25.80
N HIS A 72 -11.81 -11.12 -24.82
CA HIS A 72 -12.46 -10.79 -23.54
C HIS A 72 -12.40 -9.28 -23.20
N PRO A 73 -12.88 -8.39 -24.09
CA PRO A 73 -12.83 -6.94 -23.86
C PRO A 73 -13.66 -6.49 -22.64
N ASP A 74 -14.67 -7.27 -22.23
CA ASP A 74 -15.42 -7.06 -21.00
C ASP A 74 -14.60 -7.34 -19.74
N GLN A 75 -13.77 -8.39 -19.72
CA GLN A 75 -12.90 -8.67 -18.58
C GLN A 75 -11.80 -7.61 -18.46
N VAL A 76 -11.24 -7.12 -19.59
CA VAL A 76 -10.30 -5.98 -19.57
C VAL A 76 -10.97 -4.70 -19.05
N ARG A 77 -12.23 -4.42 -19.44
CA ARG A 77 -13.00 -3.32 -18.83
C ARG A 77 -13.14 -3.49 -17.32
N GLN A 78 -13.49 -4.69 -16.84
CA GLN A 78 -13.64 -4.98 -15.40
C GLN A 78 -12.32 -4.79 -14.63
N LEU A 79 -11.18 -5.24 -15.18
CA LEU A 79 -9.85 -5.05 -14.59
C LEU A 79 -9.51 -3.55 -14.44
N ARG A 80 -9.78 -2.74 -15.49
CA ARG A 80 -9.58 -1.28 -15.44
C ARG A 80 -10.47 -0.59 -14.42
N THR A 81 -11.78 -0.87 -14.45
CA THR A 81 -12.75 -0.33 -13.48
C THR A 81 -12.39 -0.70 -12.05
N LEU A 82 -11.91 -1.92 -11.80
CA LEU A 82 -11.43 -2.34 -10.49
C LEU A 82 -10.17 -1.55 -10.05
N GLY A 83 -9.29 -1.21 -10.99
CA GLY A 83 -8.18 -0.29 -10.75
C GLY A 83 -8.63 1.12 -10.36
N ASP A 84 -9.67 1.65 -11.02
CA ASP A 84 -10.27 2.95 -10.69
C ASP A 84 -10.98 2.95 -9.33
N GLU A 85 -11.72 1.88 -9.01
CA GLU A 85 -12.31 1.65 -7.69
C GLU A 85 -11.23 1.60 -6.60
N LEU A 86 -10.11 0.88 -6.83
CA LEU A 86 -8.98 0.80 -5.90
C LEU A 86 -8.29 2.15 -5.71
N ARG A 87 -8.04 2.90 -6.78
CA ARG A 87 -7.42 4.24 -6.72
C ARG A 87 -8.32 5.22 -5.95
N SER A 88 -9.63 5.19 -6.19
CA SER A 88 -10.61 5.99 -5.45
C SER A 88 -10.62 5.65 -3.95
N ALA A 89 -10.74 4.37 -3.59
CA ALA A 89 -10.71 3.92 -2.19
C ALA A 89 -9.38 4.26 -1.48
N HIS A 90 -8.25 4.23 -2.21
CA HIS A 90 -6.96 4.70 -1.71
C HIS A 90 -6.88 6.21 -1.49
N ALA A 91 -7.54 7.02 -2.32
CA ALA A 91 -7.63 8.47 -2.16
C ALA A 91 -8.52 8.86 -0.96
N GLU A 92 -9.63 8.13 -0.77
CA GLU A 92 -10.57 8.29 0.34
C GLU A 92 -10.06 7.71 1.68
N LEU A 93 -8.99 6.90 1.63
CA LEU A 93 -8.41 6.16 2.77
C LEU A 93 -9.36 5.10 3.38
N ASP A 94 -10.31 4.57 2.61
CA ASP A 94 -11.23 3.52 3.05
C ASP A 94 -10.51 2.16 3.13
N GLY A 95 -9.98 1.87 4.31
CA GLY A 95 -9.24 0.65 4.60
C GLY A 95 -10.06 -0.65 4.51
N ASP A 96 -11.40 -0.58 4.58
CA ASP A 96 -12.26 -1.76 4.49
C ASP A 96 -12.61 -2.03 3.02
N ARG A 97 -12.98 -1.00 2.25
CA ARG A 97 -13.16 -1.09 0.80
C ARG A 97 -11.88 -1.52 0.07
N ILE A 98 -10.71 -1.01 0.48
CA ILE A 98 -9.41 -1.47 -0.05
C ILE A 98 -9.23 -2.98 0.14
N ARG A 99 -9.61 -3.57 1.29
CA ARG A 99 -9.47 -5.02 1.54
C ARG A 99 -10.44 -5.86 0.73
N GLU A 100 -11.66 -5.38 0.51
CA GLU A 100 -12.65 -6.02 -0.36
C GLU A 100 -12.17 -6.03 -1.82
N LEU A 101 -11.80 -4.87 -2.35
CA LEU A 101 -11.32 -4.72 -3.73
C LEU A 101 -10.01 -5.48 -3.96
N SER A 102 -9.13 -5.57 -2.96
CA SER A 102 -7.89 -6.38 -3.03
C SER A 102 -8.15 -7.90 -3.01
N GLN A 103 -9.33 -8.37 -2.57
CA GLN A 103 -9.75 -9.75 -2.77
C GLN A 103 -10.31 -9.94 -4.17
N ARG A 104 -11.20 -9.04 -4.62
CA ARG A 104 -11.76 -9.04 -5.98
C ARG A 104 -10.67 -9.00 -7.06
N ARG A 105 -9.59 -8.23 -6.85
CA ARG A 105 -8.41 -8.16 -7.74
C ARG A 105 -7.74 -9.52 -7.90
N ARG A 106 -7.41 -10.19 -6.78
CA ARG A 106 -6.75 -11.50 -6.83
C ARG A 106 -7.61 -12.57 -7.50
N ALA A 107 -8.93 -12.55 -7.28
CA ALA A 107 -9.84 -13.45 -7.97
C ALA A 107 -9.89 -13.19 -9.48
N LEU A 108 -10.17 -11.93 -9.89
CA LEU A 108 -10.33 -11.57 -11.30
C LEU A 108 -9.04 -11.71 -12.12
N VAL A 109 -7.89 -11.34 -11.55
CA VAL A 109 -6.57 -11.51 -12.19
C VAL A 109 -6.21 -13.00 -12.31
N GLY A 110 -6.49 -13.80 -11.27
CA GLY A 110 -6.27 -15.25 -11.31
C GLY A 110 -7.10 -15.93 -12.40
N GLU A 111 -8.42 -15.70 -12.42
CA GLU A 111 -9.34 -16.24 -13.43
C GLU A 111 -8.93 -15.84 -14.86
N SER A 112 -8.62 -14.56 -15.07
CA SER A 112 -8.16 -14.04 -16.37
C SER A 112 -6.84 -14.66 -16.83
N ALA A 113 -5.89 -14.88 -15.90
CA ALA A 113 -4.60 -15.48 -16.21
C ALA A 113 -4.74 -16.99 -16.50
N GLU A 114 -5.56 -17.72 -15.76
CA GLU A 114 -5.80 -19.16 -15.96
C GLU A 114 -6.41 -19.47 -17.34
N LEU A 115 -7.33 -18.61 -17.82
CA LEU A 115 -7.94 -18.72 -19.15
C LEU A 115 -6.87 -18.72 -20.27
N GLU A 116 -6.03 -17.68 -20.32
CA GLU A 116 -5.00 -17.52 -21.36
C GLU A 116 -3.78 -18.44 -21.20
N ALA A 117 -3.38 -18.70 -19.95
CA ALA A 117 -2.18 -19.48 -19.65
C ALA A 117 -2.41 -21.00 -19.77
N SER A 118 -3.64 -21.44 -20.01
CA SER A 118 -3.96 -22.84 -20.28
C SER A 118 -3.06 -23.44 -21.37
N GLY A 119 -2.37 -24.53 -21.03
CA GLY A 119 -1.39 -25.19 -21.91
C GLY A 119 -0.05 -24.45 -22.11
N SER A 120 0.22 -23.38 -21.36
CA SER A 120 1.50 -22.66 -21.36
C SER A 120 2.39 -23.12 -20.19
N GLY A 121 3.71 -22.90 -20.29
CA GLY A 121 4.64 -23.21 -19.19
C GLY A 121 4.64 -22.13 -18.10
N ASP A 122 4.91 -22.52 -16.86
CA ASP A 122 4.75 -21.73 -15.62
C ASP A 122 5.29 -20.29 -15.68
N GLY A 123 6.41 -20.06 -16.37
CA GLY A 123 6.99 -18.73 -16.56
C GLY A 123 6.09 -17.79 -17.39
N VAL A 124 5.47 -18.29 -18.45
CA VAL A 124 4.51 -17.52 -19.27
C VAL A 124 3.24 -17.25 -18.48
N SER A 125 2.75 -18.23 -17.71
CA SER A 125 1.58 -18.08 -16.84
C SER A 125 1.79 -16.96 -15.81
N ARG A 126 3.00 -16.89 -15.23
CA ARG A 126 3.40 -15.82 -14.31
C ARG A 126 3.51 -14.47 -15.01
N GLU A 127 4.17 -14.39 -16.16
CA GLU A 127 4.27 -13.14 -16.95
C GLU A 127 2.89 -12.58 -17.36
N VAL A 128 1.94 -13.45 -17.72
CA VAL A 128 0.55 -13.05 -18.03
C VAL A 128 -0.16 -12.53 -16.78
N HIS A 129 -0.11 -13.27 -15.67
CA HIS A 129 -0.67 -12.83 -14.38
C HIS A 129 -0.11 -11.47 -13.96
N ASP A 130 1.21 -11.30 -13.98
CA ASP A 130 1.91 -10.08 -13.59
C ASP A 130 1.54 -8.89 -14.50
N THR A 131 1.32 -9.13 -15.80
CA THR A 131 0.85 -8.10 -16.74
C THR A 131 -0.58 -7.65 -16.45
N LEU A 132 -1.47 -8.60 -16.14
CA LEU A 132 -2.86 -8.30 -15.79
C LEU A 132 -2.98 -7.64 -14.41
N ASP A 133 -2.10 -8.00 -13.47
CA ASP A 133 -2.00 -7.37 -12.15
C ASP A 133 -1.49 -5.91 -12.27
N ALA A 134 -0.48 -5.68 -13.12
CA ALA A 134 -0.02 -4.34 -13.47
C ALA A 134 -1.17 -3.48 -14.03
N ALA A 135 -1.99 -4.02 -14.94
CA ALA A 135 -3.13 -3.35 -15.55
C ALA A 135 -4.26 -2.93 -14.58
N VAL A 136 -4.35 -3.57 -13.40
CA VAL A 136 -5.25 -3.12 -12.31
C VAL A 136 -4.57 -2.03 -11.49
N THR A 137 -3.28 -2.20 -11.17
CA THR A 137 -2.57 -1.24 -10.28
C THR A 137 -2.26 0.10 -10.94
N ASP A 138 -2.01 0.11 -12.24
CA ASP A 138 -1.56 1.25 -13.03
C ASP A 138 -2.55 1.53 -14.17
N ALA A 139 -2.94 2.79 -14.33
CA ALA A 139 -3.89 3.22 -15.36
C ALA A 139 -3.28 3.12 -16.75
N ASP A 140 -2.00 3.48 -16.92
CA ASP A 140 -1.32 3.49 -18.22
C ASP A 140 -1.07 2.06 -18.71
N ALA A 141 -0.73 1.14 -17.78
CA ALA A 141 -0.69 -0.29 -18.04
C ALA A 141 -2.07 -0.85 -18.43
N GLY A 142 -3.14 -0.40 -17.76
CA GLY A 142 -4.52 -0.75 -18.08
C GLY A 142 -4.93 -0.33 -19.49
N GLU A 143 -4.49 0.85 -19.95
CA GLU A 143 -4.70 1.32 -21.32
C GLU A 143 -3.82 0.60 -22.34
N ALA A 144 -2.57 0.28 -22.00
CA ALA A 144 -1.70 -0.53 -22.85
C ALA A 144 -2.27 -1.94 -23.10
N VAL A 145 -2.81 -2.59 -22.06
CA VAL A 145 -3.54 -3.87 -22.19
C VAL A 145 -4.82 -3.69 -23.02
N ALA A 146 -5.63 -2.65 -22.77
CA ALA A 146 -6.85 -2.41 -23.54
C ALA A 146 -6.60 -2.11 -25.03
N ARG A 147 -5.43 -1.57 -25.40
CA ARG A 147 -5.01 -1.42 -26.80
C ARG A 147 -4.63 -2.75 -27.48
N GLY A 148 -4.34 -3.82 -26.72
CA GLY A 148 -4.00 -5.13 -27.26
C GLY A 148 -2.80 -5.12 -28.22
N CYS A 149 -1.81 -4.27 -27.94
CA CYS A 149 -0.62 -4.01 -28.77
C CYS A 149 0.69 -4.06 -27.96
N LEU A 150 0.77 -4.92 -26.94
CA LEU A 150 1.96 -5.09 -26.10
C LEU A 150 3.08 -5.78 -26.86
N VAL A 151 4.32 -5.31 -26.64
CA VAL A 151 5.54 -5.92 -27.18
C VAL A 151 6.17 -6.91 -26.20
N SER A 152 6.06 -6.64 -24.89
CA SER A 152 6.55 -7.49 -23.81
C SER A 152 5.54 -7.56 -22.66
N ALA A 153 5.72 -8.52 -21.76
CA ALA A 153 5.00 -8.55 -20.50
C ALA A 153 5.31 -7.29 -19.66
N LEU A 154 4.37 -6.90 -18.82
CA LEU A 154 4.53 -5.81 -17.84
C LEU A 154 4.78 -6.42 -16.45
N GLN A 155 5.39 -5.65 -15.56
CA GLN A 155 5.65 -6.05 -14.16
C GLN A 155 4.94 -5.10 -13.19
N PRO A 156 4.33 -5.62 -12.09
CA PRO A 156 3.72 -4.79 -11.07
C PRO A 156 4.74 -3.86 -10.39
N GLY A 157 4.66 -2.57 -10.70
CA GLY A 157 5.55 -1.53 -10.16
C GLY A 157 6.42 -0.81 -11.20
N ASP A 158 6.51 -1.30 -12.44
CA ASP A 158 7.25 -0.65 -13.53
C ASP A 158 6.45 0.51 -14.18
N ALA A 159 5.88 1.38 -13.34
CA ALA A 159 5.10 2.56 -13.73
C ALA A 159 5.91 3.63 -14.49
N PHE A 160 7.24 3.47 -14.58
CA PHE A 160 8.12 4.27 -15.43
C PHE A 160 8.42 3.63 -16.79
N ALA A 161 7.98 2.39 -17.04
CA ALA A 161 8.20 1.67 -18.29
C ALA A 161 6.90 1.46 -19.09
N ALA A 162 5.71 1.56 -18.49
CA ALA A 162 4.43 1.41 -19.19
C ALA A 162 4.29 2.37 -20.41
N GLY A 163 4.78 3.61 -20.27
CA GLY A 163 4.87 4.61 -21.36
C GLY A 163 6.08 4.46 -22.31
N GLY A 164 6.73 3.29 -22.33
CA GLY A 164 7.77 2.92 -23.30
C GLY A 164 7.75 1.45 -23.73
N LEU A 165 6.76 0.67 -23.28
CA LEU A 165 6.62 -0.77 -23.53
C LEU A 165 5.32 -1.13 -24.28
N ALA A 166 4.43 -0.16 -24.48
CA ALA A 166 3.52 -0.21 -25.62
C ALA A 166 4.33 -0.05 -26.92
N ALA A 167 3.66 -0.07 -28.07
CA ALA A 167 4.28 0.35 -29.33
C ALA A 167 4.45 1.88 -29.37
N ASP A 168 5.29 2.43 -28.50
CA ASP A 168 5.59 3.86 -28.45
C ASP A 168 6.43 4.25 -29.68
N VAL A 169 5.88 5.18 -30.46
CA VAL A 169 6.43 5.56 -31.78
C VAL A 169 7.22 6.88 -31.72
N ASP A 170 7.80 7.17 -30.55
CA ASP A 170 8.82 8.20 -30.40
C ASP A 170 10.08 7.63 -29.72
N GLY A 171 11.22 8.28 -29.94
CA GLY A 171 12.50 7.58 -30.07
C GLY A 171 13.23 7.11 -28.80
N GLY A 172 13.48 5.80 -28.72
CA GLY A 172 14.81 5.25 -28.39
C GLY A 172 15.20 5.06 -26.91
N GLY A 173 15.36 3.79 -26.49
CA GLY A 173 15.97 3.43 -25.20
C GLY A 173 16.31 1.94 -25.10
N THR A 174 17.49 1.61 -24.58
CA THR A 174 18.04 0.25 -24.49
C THR A 174 17.55 -0.54 -23.26
N ALA A 175 17.42 -1.87 -23.40
CA ALA A 175 16.99 -2.79 -22.35
C ALA A 175 18.14 -3.37 -21.51
N ALA A 176 17.86 -3.78 -20.27
CA ALA A 176 18.54 -4.86 -19.54
C ALA A 176 17.63 -5.38 -18.38
N PRO A 177 17.72 -6.67 -17.98
CA PRO A 177 16.72 -7.32 -17.11
C PRO A 177 17.15 -7.42 -15.63
N VAL A 178 16.18 -7.69 -14.74
CA VAL A 178 16.45 -8.22 -13.39
C VAL A 178 15.67 -9.50 -13.12
N THR A 179 16.34 -10.41 -12.42
CA THR A 179 15.98 -11.84 -12.26
C THR A 179 15.24 -12.12 -10.96
N HIS A 180 14.34 -13.13 -10.98
CA HIS A 180 13.78 -13.71 -9.76
C HIS A 180 14.84 -14.13 -8.74
N ARG A 181 14.52 -13.97 -7.45
CA ARG A 181 15.21 -14.68 -6.36
C ARG A 181 14.24 -15.02 -5.24
N GLU A 182 13.94 -16.31 -5.10
CA GLU A 182 13.16 -16.87 -3.99
C GLU A 182 14.06 -17.16 -2.77
N GLY A 183 13.39 -17.29 -1.62
CA GLY A 183 13.98 -17.74 -0.35
C GLY A 183 13.56 -16.85 0.83
N ARG A 184 13.25 -17.38 2.01
CA ARG A 184 13.09 -18.79 2.43
C ARG A 184 12.28 -18.74 3.74
N SER A 185 11.35 -19.67 3.92
CA SER A 185 10.62 -19.85 5.18
C SER A 185 11.51 -20.49 6.24
N ASP A 186 11.49 -19.94 7.45
CA ASP A 186 11.82 -20.67 8.68
C ASP A 186 10.67 -20.44 9.67
N ASP A 187 10.01 -21.53 10.05
CA ASP A 187 9.15 -21.62 11.24
C ASP A 187 10.00 -21.47 12.52
N GLU A 188 9.39 -21.06 13.63
CA GLU A 188 9.13 -21.97 14.76
C GLU A 188 8.45 -21.21 15.93
N VAL A 189 7.36 -21.77 16.45
CA VAL A 189 6.60 -21.23 17.59
C VAL A 189 6.47 -22.34 18.64
N PRO A 190 6.94 -22.14 19.89
CA PRO A 190 6.59 -23.03 20.99
C PRO A 190 5.29 -22.57 21.65
N ASN A 191 4.27 -23.43 21.63
CA ASN A 191 3.01 -23.21 22.34
C ASN A 191 2.95 -24.10 23.60
N ASP A 192 2.08 -23.72 24.53
CA ASP A 192 1.89 -24.35 25.85
C ASP A 192 1.22 -25.74 25.77
N ASP A 193 1.49 -26.63 26.74
CA ASP A 193 0.51 -27.30 27.65
C ASP A 193 0.99 -28.67 28.26
N ARG A 194 0.87 -28.80 29.61
CA ARG A 194 0.62 -30.04 30.43
C ARG A 194 1.73 -31.13 30.54
N ALA A 195 1.89 -31.89 31.65
CA ALA A 195 0.90 -32.42 32.60
C ALA A 195 1.51 -32.98 33.93
N GLY A 196 0.68 -33.17 34.96
CA GLY A 196 0.96 -33.93 36.20
C GLY A 196 1.40 -33.04 37.38
N GLY A 197 0.81 -33.05 38.59
CA GLY A 197 0.00 -34.04 39.32
C GLY A 197 0.69 -34.34 40.67
N ALA A 198 0.06 -34.47 41.83
CA ALA A 198 -1.34 -34.37 42.24
C ALA A 198 -1.43 -34.14 43.77
N GLU A 199 -2.57 -33.65 44.28
CA GLU A 199 -3.22 -33.96 45.60
C GLU A 199 -2.40 -33.89 46.94
N ARG A 200 -2.92 -33.53 48.13
CA ARG A 200 -4.30 -33.41 48.65
C ARG A 200 -4.33 -32.60 49.99
N SER A 201 -5.39 -31.80 50.21
CA SER A 201 -6.32 -31.83 51.37
C SER A 201 -5.82 -31.74 52.85
N ARG A 202 -6.46 -31.05 53.84
CA ARG A 202 -7.65 -30.16 53.93
C ARG A 202 -7.71 -29.43 55.32
N ARG A 203 -8.17 -28.17 55.30
CA ARG A 203 -9.10 -27.46 56.24
C ARG A 203 -9.13 -27.71 57.78
N LYS A 204 -8.75 -26.64 58.53
CA LYS A 204 -9.58 -25.71 59.37
C LYS A 204 -10.56 -26.21 60.48
N ARG A 205 -10.52 -25.49 61.64
CA ARG A 205 -11.53 -25.29 62.73
C ARG A 205 -11.67 -26.44 63.78
N SER A 206 -12.04 -26.24 65.05
CA SER A 206 -12.28 -25.03 65.91
C SER A 206 -12.40 -25.37 67.42
N SER A 207 -12.35 -24.33 68.28
CA SER A 207 -12.75 -24.22 69.72
C SER A 207 -13.73 -25.23 70.36
N GLY A 208 -13.62 -25.47 71.68
CA GLY A 208 -14.77 -26.01 72.47
C GLY A 208 -14.51 -26.47 73.92
N ARG A 209 -14.80 -25.60 74.89
CA ARG A 209 -14.71 -25.72 76.37
C ARG A 209 -15.60 -26.81 77.06
N ARG A 210 -15.19 -27.23 78.28
CA ARG A 210 -15.96 -27.51 79.54
C ARG A 210 -16.14 -28.98 80.07
N GLU A 211 -16.09 -29.07 81.41
CA GLU A 211 -16.24 -30.19 82.40
C GLU A 211 -17.73 -30.65 82.58
N PRO A 212 -18.17 -31.60 83.50
CA PRO A 212 -17.56 -32.08 84.77
C PRO A 212 -17.87 -33.52 85.35
N ALA A 213 -17.35 -33.77 86.58
CA ALA A 213 -17.84 -34.66 87.69
C ALA A 213 -17.83 -36.21 87.49
N ASP A 214 -17.87 -37.09 88.51
CA ASP A 214 -18.03 -37.05 90.00
C ASP A 214 -17.29 -38.26 90.66
N GLY A 215 -17.08 -38.33 92.00
CA GLY A 215 -16.64 -39.61 92.60
C GLY A 215 -16.26 -39.85 94.09
N SER A 216 -16.50 -38.98 95.11
CA SER A 216 -16.34 -39.30 96.57
C SER A 216 -14.92 -39.72 97.10
N ARG A 217 -14.48 -39.69 98.38
CA ARG A 217 -14.86 -39.30 99.78
C ARG A 217 -13.57 -39.41 100.66
N SER A 218 -13.40 -39.03 101.94
CA SER A 218 -14.10 -38.16 102.93
C SER A 218 -13.23 -38.01 104.23
N GLY A 219 -13.31 -36.88 104.96
CA GLY A 219 -12.63 -36.62 106.25
C GLY A 219 -11.29 -35.86 106.07
N GLY A 220 -10.93 -34.79 106.81
CA GLY A 220 -11.30 -34.36 108.17
C GLY A 220 -10.20 -34.82 109.14
N THR A 221 -9.43 -33.99 109.85
CA THR A 221 -9.47 -32.54 110.14
C THR A 221 -8.06 -32.00 110.40
N ASP A 222 -7.74 -30.74 110.04
CA ASP A 222 -6.95 -29.80 110.87
C ASP A 222 -6.69 -28.47 110.14
N ARG A 223 -7.42 -27.40 110.53
CA ARG A 223 -7.35 -26.07 109.93
C ARG A 223 -6.77 -25.05 110.91
N SER A 224 -5.45 -24.88 110.94
CA SER A 224 -4.81 -23.69 111.56
C SER A 224 -3.34 -23.46 111.17
N ALA A 225 -2.56 -24.50 110.87
CA ALA A 225 -1.10 -24.35 110.60
C ALA A 225 -0.71 -24.12 109.11
N GLN A 226 -1.65 -24.19 108.17
CA GLN A 226 -1.36 -24.35 106.75
C GLN A 226 -1.38 -23.03 105.94
N THR A 227 -2.16 -22.03 106.37
CA THR A 227 -2.32 -20.73 105.68
C THR A 227 -1.02 -19.92 105.62
N GLY A 228 -0.28 -19.83 106.73
CA GLY A 228 0.98 -19.07 106.80
C GLY A 228 2.13 -19.64 105.94
N ARG A 229 2.08 -20.92 105.57
CA ARG A 229 3.04 -21.53 104.61
C ARG A 229 2.60 -21.27 103.16
N GLN A 230 1.31 -21.39 102.87
CA GLN A 230 0.76 -21.14 101.54
C GLN A 230 0.98 -19.68 101.10
N ASP A 231 0.79 -18.69 101.97
CA ASP A 231 1.02 -17.28 101.64
C ASP A 231 2.49 -16.94 101.35
N ARG A 232 3.44 -17.59 102.05
CA ARG A 232 4.88 -17.45 101.75
C ARG A 232 5.22 -18.04 100.39
N GLU A 233 4.83 -19.29 100.14
CA GLU A 233 5.01 -19.90 98.81
C GLU A 233 4.36 -19.09 97.69
N HIS A 234 3.19 -18.48 97.93
CA HIS A 234 2.50 -17.71 96.91
C HIS A 234 3.18 -16.35 96.64
N ARG A 235 3.83 -15.74 97.64
CA ARG A 235 4.74 -14.59 97.46
C ARG A 235 5.99 -15.01 96.68
N ASP A 236 6.64 -16.09 97.06
CA ASP A 236 7.88 -16.55 96.41
C ASP A 236 7.63 -16.93 94.94
N LYS A 237 6.55 -17.66 94.64
CA LYS A 237 6.11 -17.97 93.27
C LYS A 237 5.78 -16.70 92.48
N LYS A 238 5.19 -15.67 93.10
CA LYS A 238 4.89 -14.37 92.46
C LYS A 238 6.15 -13.54 92.21
N GLN A 239 7.14 -13.64 93.10
CA GLN A 239 8.44 -12.97 92.99
C GLN A 239 9.30 -13.62 91.91
N GLN A 240 9.44 -14.95 91.92
CA GLN A 240 10.09 -15.70 90.83
C GLN A 240 9.41 -15.47 89.47
N ARG A 241 8.08 -15.33 89.41
CA ARG A 241 7.37 -15.02 88.15
C ARG A 241 7.63 -13.59 87.67
N ARG A 242 7.79 -12.62 88.59
CA ARG A 242 8.22 -11.25 88.25
C ARG A 242 9.67 -11.23 87.77
N GLU A 243 10.55 -11.98 88.41
CA GLU A 243 11.95 -12.13 88.01
C GLU A 243 12.08 -12.81 86.65
N ARG A 244 11.37 -13.93 86.39
CA ARG A 244 11.32 -14.56 85.06
C ARG A 244 10.79 -13.62 83.99
N ASN A 245 9.74 -12.84 84.27
CA ASN A 245 9.25 -11.83 83.32
C ASN A 245 10.24 -10.68 83.10
N ARG A 246 10.98 -10.25 84.13
CA ARG A 246 12.02 -9.21 84.01
C ARG A 246 13.22 -9.73 83.22
N HIS A 247 13.66 -10.94 83.51
CA HIS A 247 14.77 -11.61 82.84
C HIS A 247 14.41 -12.02 81.39
N GLY A 248 13.13 -12.34 81.14
CA GLY A 248 12.59 -12.51 79.79
C GLY A 248 12.66 -11.22 78.97
N ARG A 249 12.17 -10.10 79.52
CA ARG A 249 12.25 -8.78 78.85
C ARG A 249 13.69 -8.33 78.62
N LEU A 250 14.58 -8.53 79.58
CA LEU A 250 16.01 -8.21 79.43
C LEU A 250 16.64 -9.05 78.31
N ARG A 251 16.40 -10.36 78.26
CA ARG A 251 16.86 -11.23 77.17
C ARG A 251 16.24 -10.90 75.81
N GLU A 252 15.04 -10.33 75.80
CA GLU A 252 14.34 -9.89 74.59
C GLU A 252 14.93 -8.57 74.06
N GLN A 253 15.29 -7.64 74.94
CA GLN A 253 16.07 -6.44 74.61
C GLN A 253 17.50 -6.81 74.16
N GLU A 254 18.22 -7.64 74.92
CA GLU A 254 19.55 -8.15 74.54
C GLU A 254 19.54 -8.88 73.18
N ARG A 255 18.43 -9.50 72.77
CA ARG A 255 18.27 -10.10 71.43
C ARG A 255 17.93 -9.09 70.33
N GLN A 256 17.25 -7.99 70.67
CA GLN A 256 16.96 -6.91 69.71
C GLN A 256 18.19 -6.03 69.45
N ASP A 257 19.00 -5.83 70.49
CA ASP A 257 20.27 -5.09 70.50
C ASP A 257 21.51 -5.97 70.29
N SER A 258 21.34 -7.29 70.09
CA SER A 258 22.46 -8.21 69.83
C SER A 258 23.21 -7.81 68.55
N PRO A 259 24.55 -7.68 68.60
CA PRO A 259 25.35 -7.27 67.44
C PRO A 259 25.31 -8.30 66.29
N GLU A 260 24.88 -9.54 66.55
CA GLU A 260 24.65 -10.55 65.51
C GLU A 260 23.42 -10.26 64.63
N GLY A 261 22.40 -9.58 65.17
CA GLY A 261 21.15 -9.26 64.46
C GLY A 261 21.17 -7.90 63.73
N GLN A 262 22.13 -7.03 64.06
CA GLN A 262 22.34 -5.75 63.38
C GLN A 262 22.77 -5.91 61.90
N PRO A 263 23.80 -6.70 61.54
CA PRO A 263 24.23 -6.85 60.14
C PRO A 263 23.19 -7.55 59.26
N GLU A 264 22.31 -8.37 59.83
CA GLU A 264 21.21 -9.00 59.07
C GLU A 264 20.08 -7.99 58.76
N LYS A 265 19.76 -7.09 59.70
CA LYS A 265 18.82 -5.98 59.47
C LYS A 265 19.38 -5.01 58.42
N GLU A 266 20.64 -4.63 58.54
CA GLU A 266 21.32 -3.72 57.59
C GLU A 266 21.39 -4.31 56.18
N ARG A 267 21.68 -5.61 56.03
CA ARG A 267 21.62 -6.31 54.73
C ARG A 267 20.23 -6.28 54.12
N ARG A 268 19.19 -6.59 54.88
CA ARG A 268 17.79 -6.55 54.39
C ARG A 268 17.35 -5.12 54.04
N GLU A 269 17.92 -4.11 54.68
CA GLU A 269 17.67 -2.70 54.35
C GLU A 269 18.45 -2.26 53.09
N GLN A 270 19.69 -2.74 52.91
CA GLN A 270 20.45 -2.58 51.66
C GLN A 270 19.75 -3.26 50.48
N GLU A 271 19.29 -4.50 50.64
CA GLU A 271 18.53 -5.25 49.61
C GLU A 271 17.25 -4.50 49.20
N ARG A 272 16.52 -3.94 50.16
CA ARG A 272 15.35 -3.07 49.89
C ARG A 272 15.74 -1.82 49.11
N ARG A 273 16.78 -1.11 49.54
CA ARG A 273 17.26 0.11 48.85
C ARG A 273 17.80 -0.20 47.45
N GLU A 274 18.41 -1.37 47.23
CA GLU A 274 18.79 -1.83 45.89
C GLU A 274 17.57 -2.20 45.04
N GLN A 275 16.57 -2.86 45.61
CA GLN A 275 15.34 -3.18 44.90
C GLN A 275 14.57 -1.91 44.50
N GLU A 276 14.45 -0.94 45.41
CA GLU A 276 13.85 0.37 45.15
C GLU A 276 14.58 1.10 44.01
N ARG A 277 15.91 1.13 44.01
CA ARG A 277 16.72 1.69 42.90
C ARG A 277 16.48 0.98 41.58
N ARG A 278 16.45 -0.36 41.58
CA ARG A 278 16.18 -1.15 40.35
C ARG A 278 14.76 -0.91 39.82
N GLU A 279 13.78 -0.73 40.71
CA GLU A 279 12.41 -0.38 40.32
C GLU A 279 12.31 1.07 39.80
N GLU A 280 13.07 2.01 40.35
CA GLU A 280 13.19 3.39 39.88
C GLU A 280 13.88 3.47 38.51
N GLU A 281 15.00 2.79 38.31
CA GLU A 281 15.71 2.64 37.02
C GLU A 281 14.79 2.03 35.95
N GLN A 282 14.03 0.98 36.29
CA GLN A 282 13.05 0.39 35.36
C GLN A 282 11.90 1.34 35.03
N ARG A 283 11.44 2.17 35.97
CA ARG A 283 10.42 3.21 35.71
C ARG A 283 10.98 4.27 34.77
N GLU A 284 12.18 4.78 35.02
CA GLU A 284 12.86 5.72 34.14
C GLU A 284 13.06 5.14 32.73
N GLN A 285 13.50 3.88 32.61
CA GLN A 285 13.68 3.24 31.31
C GLN A 285 12.36 3.13 30.54
N ARG A 286 11.28 2.70 31.20
CA ARG A 286 9.93 2.64 30.60
C ARG A 286 9.44 4.02 30.17
N GLU A 287 9.71 5.07 30.95
CA GLU A 287 9.39 6.45 30.56
C GLU A 287 10.20 6.93 29.37
N ARG A 288 11.51 6.64 29.31
CA ARG A 288 12.38 6.97 28.17
C ARG A 288 11.89 6.28 26.90
N GLU A 289 11.60 4.97 26.97
CA GLU A 289 11.03 4.21 25.85
C GLU A 289 9.66 4.75 25.42
N ARG A 290 8.78 5.12 26.37
CA ARG A 290 7.48 5.75 26.08
C ARG A 290 7.65 7.07 25.33
N ARG A 291 8.51 7.97 25.83
CA ARG A 291 8.83 9.26 25.19
C ARG A 291 9.47 9.09 23.81
N GLU A 292 10.30 8.05 23.63
CA GLU A 292 10.84 7.70 22.31
C GLU A 292 9.78 7.21 21.34
N ARG A 293 8.86 6.34 21.78
CA ARG A 293 7.73 5.87 20.96
C ARG A 293 6.85 7.04 20.54
N GLU A 294 6.49 7.93 21.47
CA GLU A 294 5.73 9.15 21.18
C GLU A 294 6.43 10.01 20.11
N ARG A 295 7.74 10.30 20.26
CA ARG A 295 8.52 11.04 19.25
C ARG A 295 8.64 10.32 17.90
N ARG A 296 8.65 8.98 17.88
CA ARG A 296 8.65 8.18 16.63
C ARG A 296 7.27 8.21 15.95
N GLU A 297 6.19 8.20 16.72
CA GLU A 297 4.83 8.34 16.21
C GLU A 297 4.54 9.76 15.70
N GLU A 298 4.99 10.78 16.43
CA GLU A 298 4.90 12.20 16.04
C GLU A 298 5.59 12.43 14.68
N ARG A 299 6.85 12.03 14.53
CA ARG A 299 7.56 12.08 13.22
C ARG A 299 6.84 11.32 12.10
N ARG A 300 6.16 10.21 12.42
CA ARG A 300 5.34 9.46 11.45
C ARG A 300 4.05 10.19 11.09
N ARG A 301 3.43 10.93 12.02
CA ARG A 301 2.27 11.80 11.77
C ARG A 301 2.70 12.99 10.90
N GLU A 302 3.76 13.69 11.25
CA GLU A 302 4.34 14.78 10.45
C GLU A 302 4.68 14.34 9.01
N GLN A 303 5.31 13.17 8.83
CA GLN A 303 5.57 12.63 7.48
C GLN A 303 4.29 12.30 6.72
N ARG A 304 3.26 11.76 7.38
CA ARG A 304 1.95 11.48 6.75
C ARG A 304 1.25 12.77 6.34
N GLU A 305 1.29 13.81 7.18
CA GLU A 305 0.71 15.12 6.88
C GLU A 305 1.45 15.81 5.74
N ARG A 306 2.79 15.84 5.75
CA ARG A 306 3.60 16.36 4.62
C ARG A 306 3.32 15.61 3.31
N ARG A 307 3.14 14.28 3.36
CA ARG A 307 2.76 13.48 2.18
C ARG A 307 1.33 13.79 1.72
N ARG A 308 0.39 13.99 2.64
CA ARG A 308 -0.99 14.40 2.33
C ARG A 308 -1.03 15.78 1.67
N GLN A 309 -0.27 16.75 2.19
CA GLN A 309 -0.11 18.08 1.61
C GLN A 309 0.43 18.00 0.17
N ARG A 310 1.57 17.34 -0.05
CA ARG A 310 2.13 17.15 -1.40
C ARG A 310 1.20 16.41 -2.37
N ASN A 311 0.42 15.45 -1.88
CA ASN A 311 -0.56 14.76 -2.72
C ASN A 311 -1.76 15.67 -3.08
N ALA A 312 -2.16 16.59 -2.19
CA ALA A 312 -3.17 17.60 -2.49
C ALA A 312 -2.65 18.63 -3.51
N GLU A 313 -1.45 19.17 -3.29
CA GLU A 313 -0.74 20.05 -4.25
C GLU A 313 -0.64 19.41 -5.64
N LEU A 314 -0.30 18.11 -5.71
CA LEU A 314 -0.24 17.37 -6.97
C LEU A 314 -1.62 17.15 -7.62
N ALA A 315 -2.69 16.98 -6.83
CA ALA A 315 -4.05 16.86 -7.34
C ALA A 315 -4.52 18.18 -7.95
N GLU A 316 -4.31 19.30 -7.24
CA GLU A 316 -4.62 20.66 -7.72
C GLU A 316 -3.82 21.01 -9.00
N ALA A 317 -2.54 20.64 -9.07
CA ALA A 317 -1.73 20.82 -10.27
C ALA A 317 -2.23 19.98 -11.46
N ARG A 318 -2.77 18.78 -11.21
CA ARG A 318 -3.35 17.92 -12.25
C ARG A 318 -4.68 18.45 -12.77
N THR A 319 -5.55 18.98 -11.91
CA THR A 319 -6.79 19.62 -12.36
C THR A 319 -6.48 20.87 -13.19
N ALA A 320 -5.59 21.73 -12.72
CA ALA A 320 -5.16 22.92 -13.47
C ALA A 320 -4.53 22.59 -14.83
N LEU A 321 -3.79 21.48 -14.94
CA LEU A 321 -3.28 20.99 -16.23
C LEU A 321 -4.40 20.50 -17.16
N GLY A 322 -5.40 19.79 -16.62
CA GLY A 322 -6.57 19.35 -17.39
C GLY A 322 -7.41 20.51 -17.94
N ASP A 323 -7.60 21.54 -17.10
CA ASP A 323 -8.29 22.77 -17.48
C ASP A 323 -7.50 23.50 -18.59
N ALA A 324 -6.19 23.71 -18.41
CA ALA A 324 -5.33 24.36 -19.40
C ALA A 324 -5.24 23.61 -20.75
N VAL A 325 -5.25 22.27 -20.74
CA VAL A 325 -5.33 21.46 -21.98
C VAL A 325 -6.68 21.63 -22.68
N THR A 326 -7.75 21.86 -21.92
CA THR A 326 -9.09 22.11 -22.48
C THR A 326 -9.14 23.50 -23.10
N GLU A 327 -8.67 24.54 -22.40
CA GLU A 327 -8.53 25.90 -22.94
C GLU A 327 -7.66 25.94 -24.21
N LEU A 328 -6.55 25.19 -24.25
CA LEU A 328 -5.69 25.09 -25.44
C LEU A 328 -6.44 24.52 -26.64
N ARG A 329 -7.20 23.43 -26.45
CA ARG A 329 -8.02 22.82 -27.53
C ARG A 329 -9.11 23.76 -28.04
N GLU A 330 -9.72 24.53 -27.16
CA GLU A 330 -10.71 25.55 -27.54
C GLU A 330 -10.05 26.68 -28.35
N ALA A 331 -8.85 27.14 -27.95
CA ALA A 331 -8.08 28.13 -28.69
C ALA A 331 -7.64 27.63 -30.08
N GLU A 332 -7.15 26.39 -30.19
CA GLU A 332 -6.80 25.75 -31.47
C GLU A 332 -8.01 25.60 -32.39
N ALA A 333 -9.17 25.21 -31.85
CA ALA A 333 -10.42 25.12 -32.60
C ALA A 333 -10.88 26.49 -33.11
N ALA A 334 -10.79 27.54 -32.29
CA ALA A 334 -11.08 28.91 -32.67
C ALA A 334 -10.12 29.42 -33.77
N GLU A 335 -8.82 29.11 -33.68
CA GLU A 335 -7.85 29.46 -34.72
C GLU A 335 -8.14 28.73 -36.04
N ALA A 336 -8.48 27.44 -35.98
CA ALA A 336 -8.87 26.67 -37.15
C ALA A 336 -10.14 27.24 -37.82
N GLU A 337 -11.12 27.69 -37.04
CA GLU A 337 -12.32 28.37 -37.55
C GLU A 337 -11.98 29.73 -38.19
N ALA A 338 -11.13 30.54 -37.55
CA ALA A 338 -10.64 31.81 -38.09
C ALA A 338 -9.89 31.60 -39.43
N ARG A 339 -9.02 30.60 -39.51
CA ARG A 339 -8.32 30.19 -40.75
C ARG A 339 -9.31 29.78 -41.85
N ARG A 340 -10.39 29.06 -41.52
CA ARG A 340 -11.47 28.70 -42.46
C ARG A 340 -12.21 29.95 -42.96
N ARG A 341 -12.60 30.87 -42.07
CA ARG A 341 -13.22 32.16 -42.44
C ARG A 341 -12.33 32.99 -43.37
N ALA A 342 -11.03 33.09 -43.06
CA ALA A 342 -10.07 33.82 -43.89
C ALA A 342 -9.92 33.23 -45.31
N ARG A 343 -9.87 31.89 -45.43
CA ARG A 343 -9.85 31.21 -46.74
C ARG A 343 -11.13 31.45 -47.55
N ALA A 344 -12.29 31.42 -46.90
CA ALA A 344 -13.57 31.72 -47.54
C ALA A 344 -13.66 33.17 -48.03
N ALA A 345 -13.24 34.14 -47.19
CA ALA A 345 -13.17 35.55 -47.55
C ALA A 345 -12.23 35.81 -48.74
N ARG A 346 -11.05 35.18 -48.76
CA ARG A 346 -10.12 35.27 -49.89
C ARG A 346 -10.72 34.70 -51.19
N LYS A 347 -11.37 33.55 -51.14
CA LYS A 347 -12.05 32.96 -52.32
C LYS A 347 -13.20 33.85 -52.82
N ALA A 348 -13.92 34.50 -51.92
CA ALA A 348 -14.96 35.46 -52.26
C ALA A 348 -14.38 36.73 -52.92
N PHE A 349 -13.26 37.26 -52.39
CA PHE A 349 -12.51 38.36 -53.01
C PHE A 349 -12.05 38.01 -54.42
N GLU A 350 -11.35 36.88 -54.61
CA GLU A 350 -10.88 36.42 -55.92
C GLU A 350 -12.04 36.18 -56.93
N ALA A 351 -13.24 35.84 -56.44
CA ALA A 351 -14.42 35.70 -57.29
C ALA A 351 -15.10 37.04 -57.61
N ALA A 352 -15.00 38.05 -56.74
CA ALA A 352 -15.47 39.41 -57.01
C ALA A 352 -14.52 40.12 -57.99
N ASP A 353 -13.21 39.99 -57.78
CA ASP A 353 -12.15 40.51 -58.64
C ASP A 353 -12.29 40.05 -60.09
N ARG A 354 -12.47 38.73 -60.32
CA ARG A 354 -12.76 38.19 -61.67
C ARG A 354 -14.02 38.78 -62.30
N ARG A 355 -15.10 38.98 -61.53
CA ARG A 355 -16.35 39.59 -62.05
C ARG A 355 -16.18 41.06 -62.42
N VAL A 356 -15.36 41.81 -61.68
CA VAL A 356 -15.00 43.19 -62.04
C VAL A 356 -14.23 43.17 -63.36
N HIS A 357 -13.22 42.31 -63.48
CA HIS A 357 -12.44 42.18 -64.71
C HIS A 357 -13.29 41.74 -65.92
N GLU A 358 -14.18 40.75 -65.76
CA GLU A 358 -15.14 40.32 -66.79
C GLU A 358 -16.05 41.47 -67.23
N ALA A 359 -16.52 42.32 -66.29
CA ALA A 359 -17.35 43.48 -66.59
C ALA A 359 -16.57 44.62 -67.26
N GLU A 360 -15.30 44.85 -66.88
CA GLU A 360 -14.41 45.81 -67.54
C GLU A 360 -14.13 45.41 -68.99
N VAL A 361 -13.86 44.12 -69.25
CA VAL A 361 -13.65 43.59 -70.61
C VAL A 361 -14.93 43.73 -71.44
N ALA A 362 -16.09 43.35 -70.91
CA ALA A 362 -17.36 43.48 -71.62
C ALA A 362 -17.72 44.96 -71.93
N LEU A 363 -17.37 45.89 -71.04
CA LEU A 363 -17.54 47.33 -71.28
C LEU A 363 -16.62 47.84 -72.40
N ALA A 364 -15.37 47.36 -72.44
CA ALA A 364 -14.43 47.68 -73.53
C ALA A 364 -14.94 47.16 -74.88
N GLU A 365 -15.39 45.91 -74.97
CA GLU A 365 -15.94 45.32 -76.21
C GLU A 365 -17.15 46.11 -76.75
N VAL A 366 -18.05 46.56 -75.88
CA VAL A 366 -19.20 47.41 -76.28
C VAL A 366 -18.75 48.78 -76.81
N THR A 367 -17.65 49.31 -76.25
CA THR A 367 -17.08 50.61 -76.65
C THR A 367 -16.36 50.52 -78.00
N ASP A 368 -15.54 49.48 -78.21
CA ASP A 368 -14.84 49.23 -79.48
C ASP A 368 -15.77 48.80 -80.62
N ALA A 369 -16.98 48.30 -80.32
CA ALA A 369 -18.00 47.97 -81.31
C ALA A 369 -18.72 49.18 -81.95
N HIS A 370 -18.48 50.41 -81.48
CA HIS A 370 -19.05 51.65 -82.04
C HIS A 370 -17.97 52.68 -82.45
N PRO A 371 -17.09 52.38 -83.45
CA PRO A 371 -16.10 53.36 -83.92
C PRO A 371 -16.71 54.47 -84.79
N ASP A 372 -17.82 54.20 -85.50
CA ASP A 372 -18.40 55.09 -86.52
C ASP A 372 -19.82 55.57 -86.17
N GLN A 373 -19.94 56.44 -85.17
CA GLN A 373 -21.05 57.41 -85.05
C GLN A 373 -20.52 58.80 -84.69
N GLN A 374 -19.93 59.47 -85.69
CA GLN A 374 -19.79 60.94 -85.77
C GLN A 374 -20.61 61.47 -86.95
#